data_AF-A0A517YFS8-F1
#
_entry.id   AF-A0A517YFS8-F1
#
_cell.length_a   1.000
_cell.length_b   1.000
_cell.length_c   1.000
_cell.angle_alpha   90.00
_cell.angle_beta   90.00
_cell.angle_gamma   90.00
#
_symmetry.space_group_name_H-M   'P 1'
#
loop_
_entity.id
_entity.type
_entity.pdbx_description
1 polymer ?
#
loop_
_entity_poly.entity_id
_entity_poly.type
_entity_poly.pdbx_seq_one_letter_code
_entity_poly.pdbx_strand_id
1 'polypeptide(L)'
;MDGIAVPWSTLPEELIDRYQLARRAHDRGGEREIRFLRRAKQPLLPVWHCGQYLIVPWGCRTGQLPRSGLTWLKTVEAGDWVPYQAEPVTIPAALGLQNGIWFRVREGAKGLIVEHPVVAAFVIVEPATYYFKNMTRSERMPVLINEQI
;
A
#
# COMPACT_ATOMS: atom_id res chain seq x y z
N MET A 1 6.56 2.06 4.01
CA MET A 1 6.45 1.71 2.59
C MET A 1 6.26 2.99 1.78
N ASP A 2 7.11 3.25 0.78
CA ASP A 2 7.09 4.47 -0.05
C ASP A 2 6.48 4.26 -1.43
N GLY A 3 6.38 3.00 -1.85
CA GLY A 3 5.72 2.60 -3.08
C GLY A 3 5.50 1.10 -3.12
N ILE A 4 4.70 0.65 -4.07
CA ILE A 4 4.45 -0.75 -4.37
C ILE A 4 4.43 -0.95 -5.88
N ALA A 5 4.69 -2.17 -6.33
CA ALA A 5 4.47 -2.59 -7.70
C ALA A 5 3.56 -3.81 -7.74
N VAL A 6 2.59 -3.78 -8.65
CA VAL A 6 1.64 -4.86 -8.89
C VAL A 6 1.84 -5.35 -10.32
N PRO A 7 1.84 -6.66 -10.59
CA PRO A 7 1.87 -7.17 -11.96
C PRO A 7 0.68 -6.63 -12.76
N TRP A 8 0.89 -6.30 -14.03
CA TRP A 8 -0.18 -5.78 -14.88
C TRP A 8 -1.40 -6.72 -14.93
N SER A 9 -1.14 -8.02 -15.04
CA SER A 9 -2.16 -9.08 -15.13
C SER A 9 -3.03 -9.24 -13.89
N THR A 10 -2.64 -8.65 -12.75
CA THR A 10 -3.39 -8.75 -11.50
C THR A 10 -4.53 -7.75 -11.42
N LEU A 11 -4.47 -6.64 -12.15
CA LEU A 11 -5.49 -5.60 -12.10
C LEU A 11 -6.50 -5.76 -13.25
N PRO A 12 -7.82 -5.64 -12.99
CA PRO A 12 -8.85 -5.55 -14.01
C PRO A 12 -8.57 -4.40 -15.01
N GLU A 13 -8.82 -4.66 -16.30
CA GLU A 13 -8.57 -3.70 -17.38
C GLU A 13 -9.39 -2.41 -17.20
N GLU A 14 -10.62 -2.52 -16.66
CA GLU A 14 -11.49 -1.37 -16.40
C GLU A 14 -10.87 -0.40 -15.39
N LEU A 15 -10.11 -0.91 -14.40
CA LEU A 15 -9.40 -0.06 -13.44
C LEU A 15 -8.14 0.56 -14.05
N ILE A 16 -7.46 -0.19 -14.94
CA ILE A 16 -6.30 0.33 -15.65
C ILE A 16 -6.69 1.53 -16.50
N ASP A 17 -7.79 1.45 -17.23
CA ASP A 17 -8.28 2.52 -18.09
C ASP A 17 -8.83 3.69 -17.28
N ARG A 18 -9.74 3.42 -16.33
CA ARG A 18 -10.38 4.45 -15.51
C ARG A 18 -9.38 5.33 -14.78
N TYR A 19 -8.33 4.74 -14.23
CA TYR A 19 -7.29 5.46 -13.47
C TYR A 19 -6.04 5.78 -14.30
N GLN A 20 -6.06 5.52 -15.60
CA GLN A 20 -4.95 5.74 -16.54
C GLN A 20 -3.63 5.12 -16.05
N LEU A 21 -3.71 3.91 -15.48
CA LEU A 21 -2.59 3.23 -14.84
C LEU A 21 -1.50 2.82 -15.84
N ALA A 22 -1.80 2.79 -17.13
CA ALA A 22 -0.82 2.59 -18.20
C ALA A 22 0.37 3.56 -18.12
N ARG A 23 0.14 4.80 -17.65
CA ARG A 23 1.20 5.82 -17.46
C ARG A 23 2.16 5.51 -16.31
N ARG A 24 1.78 4.55 -15.45
CA ARG A 24 2.55 4.09 -14.29
C ARG A 24 3.23 2.74 -14.57
N ALA A 25 3.08 2.22 -15.79
CA ALA A 25 3.67 0.96 -16.21
C ALA A 25 5.20 1.06 -16.25
N HIS A 26 5.85 -0.03 -15.92
CA HIS A 26 7.28 -0.21 -16.04
C HIS A 26 7.56 -1.65 -16.45
N ASP A 27 8.53 -1.85 -17.34
CA ASP A 27 9.01 -3.20 -17.69
C ASP A 27 10.23 -3.57 -16.86
N ARG A 28 10.19 -4.73 -16.21
CA ARG A 28 11.30 -5.28 -15.44
C ARG A 28 11.54 -6.71 -15.90
N GLY A 29 12.61 -6.93 -16.66
CA GLY A 29 12.97 -8.27 -17.14
C GLY A 29 11.91 -8.91 -18.04
N GLY A 30 11.15 -8.11 -18.79
CA GLY A 30 10.08 -8.58 -19.67
C GLY A 30 8.70 -8.71 -19.00
N GLU A 31 8.61 -8.54 -17.68
CA GLU A 31 7.33 -8.45 -16.98
C GLU A 31 6.91 -7.00 -16.80
N ARG A 32 5.66 -6.72 -17.19
CA ARG A 32 5.04 -5.40 -17.06
C ARG A 32 4.42 -5.25 -15.68
N GLU A 33 4.89 -4.27 -14.91
CA GLU A 33 4.40 -3.93 -13.57
C GLU A 33 3.82 -2.51 -13.53
N ILE A 34 2.83 -2.27 -12.68
CA ILE A 34 2.26 -0.95 -12.43
C ILE A 34 2.77 -0.45 -11.09
N ARG A 35 3.42 0.72 -11.09
CA ARG A 35 4.02 1.31 -9.88
C ARG A 35 3.12 2.35 -9.24
N PHE A 36 2.85 2.17 -7.95
CA PHE A 36 2.13 3.12 -7.12
C PHE A 36 3.09 3.74 -6.11
N LEU A 37 3.28 5.06 -6.18
CA LEU A 37 4.23 5.78 -5.34
C LEU A 37 3.50 6.75 -4.42
N ARG A 38 3.80 6.69 -3.12
CA ARG A 38 3.22 7.57 -2.10
C ARG A 38 3.60 9.04 -2.29
N ARG A 39 4.77 9.29 -2.89
CA ARG A 39 5.26 10.63 -3.25
C ARG A 39 4.64 11.23 -4.51
N ALA A 40 3.81 10.49 -5.24
CA ALA A 40 3.16 11.01 -6.43
C ALA A 40 2.25 12.21 -6.10
N LYS A 41 1.99 13.07 -7.10
CA LYS A 41 1.06 14.21 -6.96
C LYS A 41 -0.30 13.73 -6.46
N GLN A 42 -0.82 12.66 -7.08
CA GLN A 42 -2.00 11.90 -6.66
C GLN A 42 -1.55 10.49 -6.28
N PRO A 43 -1.27 10.24 -5.00
CA PRO A 43 -0.85 8.93 -4.55
C PRO A 43 -2.09 8.03 -4.51
N LEU A 44 -2.06 6.97 -5.30
CA LEU A 44 -3.13 5.98 -5.39
C LEU A 44 -2.60 4.67 -4.81
N LEU A 45 -3.51 3.84 -4.31
CA LEU A 45 -3.22 2.53 -3.76
C LEU A 45 -4.26 1.54 -4.27
N PRO A 46 -3.85 0.43 -4.93
CA PRO A 46 -4.72 -0.71 -5.13
C PRO A 46 -4.96 -1.39 -3.79
N VAL A 47 -6.22 -1.75 -3.54
CA VAL A 47 -6.63 -2.55 -2.38
C VAL A 47 -7.57 -3.65 -2.86
N TRP A 48 -7.50 -4.80 -2.21
CA TRP A 48 -8.45 -5.89 -2.32
C TRP A 48 -9.36 -5.86 -1.09
N HIS A 49 -10.64 -5.59 -1.34
CA HIS A 49 -11.66 -5.40 -0.31
C HIS A 49 -12.96 -6.05 -0.79
N CYS A 50 -13.61 -6.84 0.07
CA CYS A 50 -14.86 -7.53 -0.24
C CYS A 50 -14.89 -8.28 -1.60
N GLY A 51 -13.78 -8.92 -1.98
CA GLY A 51 -13.69 -9.72 -3.21
C GLY A 51 -13.47 -8.95 -4.50
N GLN A 52 -13.14 -7.65 -4.42
CA GLN A 52 -12.90 -6.80 -5.58
C GLN A 52 -11.67 -5.90 -5.40
N TYR A 53 -11.07 -5.50 -6.52
CA TYR A 53 -10.03 -4.48 -6.54
C TYR A 53 -10.65 -3.09 -6.53
N LEU A 54 -10.13 -2.24 -5.65
CA LEU A 54 -10.43 -0.81 -5.63
C LEU A 54 -9.12 -0.03 -5.79
N ILE A 55 -9.16 1.10 -6.49
CA ILE A 55 -8.06 2.06 -6.53
C ILE A 55 -8.49 3.30 -5.76
N VAL A 56 -7.86 3.53 -4.61
CA VAL A 56 -8.23 4.61 -3.69
C VAL A 56 -7.04 5.51 -3.39
N PRO A 57 -7.26 6.75 -2.88
CA PRO A 57 -6.17 7.60 -2.42
C PRO A 57 -5.31 6.89 -1.37
N TRP A 58 -3.99 6.98 -1.52
CA TRP A 58 -3.05 6.47 -0.54
C TRP A 58 -2.85 7.51 0.57
N GLY A 59 -3.53 7.28 1.68
CA GLY A 59 -3.50 8.15 2.84
C GLY A 59 -4.31 9.42 2.68
N CYS A 60 -4.13 10.33 3.64
CA CYS A 60 -4.83 11.60 3.66
C CYS A 60 -3.85 12.78 3.77
N ARG A 61 -4.17 13.86 3.05
CA ARG A 61 -3.41 15.13 3.10
C ARG A 61 -4.23 16.30 3.66
N THR A 62 -5.55 16.20 3.70
CA THR A 62 -6.45 17.30 4.11
C THR A 62 -6.48 17.51 5.62
N GLY A 63 -6.09 16.48 6.41
CA GLY A 63 -6.15 16.51 7.87
C GLY A 63 -7.46 15.99 8.47
N GLN A 64 -8.40 15.56 7.63
CA GLN A 64 -9.63 14.88 8.07
C GLN A 64 -9.37 13.45 8.58
N LEU A 65 -8.21 12.90 8.23
CA LEU A 65 -7.62 11.67 8.77
C LEU A 65 -6.16 11.97 9.12
N PRO A 66 -5.48 11.10 9.89
CA PRO A 66 -4.04 11.23 10.13
C PRO A 66 -3.28 11.53 8.83
N ARG A 67 -2.45 12.58 8.83
CA ARG A 67 -1.73 13.09 7.65
C ARG A 67 -0.55 12.17 7.27
N SER A 68 -0.89 10.96 6.89
CA SER A 68 0.02 9.86 6.59
C SER A 68 -0.59 8.98 5.51
N GLY A 69 0.22 8.14 4.87
CA GLY A 69 -0.24 7.00 4.07
C GLY A 69 -0.05 5.66 4.78
N LEU A 70 0.34 5.72 6.04
CA LEU A 70 0.82 4.60 6.83
C LEU A 70 0.22 4.69 8.23
N THR A 71 -0.08 3.55 8.81
CA THR A 71 -0.55 3.42 10.19
C THR A 71 0.21 2.33 10.92
N TRP A 72 0.33 2.40 12.24
CA TRP A 72 1.07 1.39 12.99
C TRP A 72 0.16 0.23 13.39
N LEU A 73 0.64 -1.00 13.29
CA LEU A 73 -0.08 -2.19 13.73
C LEU A 73 -0.61 -2.02 15.17
N LYS A 74 0.26 -1.57 16.09
CA LYS A 74 -0.12 -1.27 17.48
C LYS A 74 -1.28 -0.28 17.64
N THR A 75 -1.41 0.71 16.75
CA THR A 75 -2.51 1.70 16.80
C THR A 75 -3.81 1.13 16.25
N VAL A 76 -3.71 0.20 15.29
CA VAL A 76 -4.87 -0.54 14.79
C VAL A 76 -5.38 -1.49 15.88
N GLU A 77 -4.48 -2.24 16.51
CA GLU A 77 -4.80 -3.17 17.60
C GLU A 77 -5.34 -2.47 18.85
N ALA A 78 -4.87 -1.25 19.13
CA ALA A 78 -5.39 -0.42 20.23
C ALA A 78 -6.79 0.14 19.96
N GLY A 79 -7.33 0.01 18.75
CA GLY A 79 -8.66 0.50 18.38
C GLY A 79 -8.71 1.97 17.97
N ASP A 80 -7.57 2.63 17.73
CA ASP A 80 -7.51 4.06 17.36
C ASP A 80 -8.27 4.38 16.05
N TRP A 81 -8.53 3.35 15.24
CA TRP A 81 -9.21 3.45 13.95
C TRP A 81 -10.71 3.14 14.00
N VAL A 82 -11.23 2.70 15.15
CA VAL A 82 -12.67 2.42 15.35
C VAL A 82 -13.55 3.65 15.09
N PRO A 83 -13.21 4.88 15.56
CA PRO A 83 -14.02 6.07 15.29
C PRO A 83 -14.16 6.42 13.80
N TYR A 84 -13.22 5.97 12.97
CA TYR A 84 -13.21 6.19 11.52
C TYR A 84 -13.84 5.03 10.75
N GLN A 85 -14.38 4.01 11.45
CA GLN A 85 -14.95 2.81 10.83
C GLN A 85 -13.99 2.17 9.81
N ALA A 86 -12.69 2.14 10.15
CA ALA A 86 -11.70 1.58 9.24
C ALA A 86 -11.86 0.08 9.12
N GLU A 87 -11.78 -0.43 7.89
CA GLU A 87 -11.88 -1.85 7.60
C GLU A 87 -10.52 -2.42 7.17
N PRO A 88 -10.17 -3.65 7.59
CA PRO A 88 -8.97 -4.31 7.13
C PRO A 88 -9.06 -4.65 5.64
N VAL A 89 -7.98 -4.38 4.90
CA VAL A 89 -7.85 -4.71 3.47
C VAL A 89 -6.51 -5.35 3.18
N THR A 90 -6.44 -6.04 2.04
CA THR A 90 -5.17 -6.52 1.49
C THR A 90 -4.68 -5.54 0.43
N ILE A 91 -3.40 -5.17 0.50
CA ILE A 91 -2.75 -4.35 -0.52
C ILE A 91 -1.96 -5.31 -1.41
N PRO A 92 -2.42 -5.58 -2.64
CA PRO A 92 -1.68 -6.44 -3.57
C PRO A 92 -0.33 -5.80 -3.88
N ALA A 93 0.75 -6.58 -3.78
CA ALA A 93 2.07 -6.14 -4.16
C ALA A 93 2.95 -7.35 -4.49
N ALA A 94 3.63 -7.31 -5.63
CA ALA A 94 4.75 -8.23 -5.93
C ALA A 94 6.09 -7.65 -5.46
N LEU A 95 6.16 -6.32 -5.35
CA LEU A 95 7.32 -5.61 -4.83
C LEU A 95 6.90 -4.45 -3.92
N GLY A 96 7.68 -4.24 -2.88
CA GLY A 96 7.61 -3.05 -2.04
C GLY A 96 8.81 -2.14 -2.25
N LEU A 97 8.59 -0.83 -2.12
CA LEU A 97 9.63 0.19 -2.14
C LEU A 97 9.77 0.79 -0.75
N GLN A 98 10.99 0.83 -0.22
CA GLN A 98 11.32 1.57 0.99
C GLN A 98 12.68 2.24 0.80
N ASN A 99 12.75 3.57 1.02
CA ASN A 99 14.00 4.34 0.93
C ASN A 99 14.81 4.09 -0.37
N GLY A 100 14.11 3.94 -1.51
CA GLY A 100 14.75 3.70 -2.81
C GLY A 100 15.04 2.24 -3.14
N ILE A 101 14.85 1.31 -2.19
CA ILE A 101 15.14 -0.11 -2.36
C ILE A 101 13.85 -0.87 -2.63
N TRP A 102 13.82 -1.59 -3.75
CA TRP A 102 12.75 -2.51 -4.10
C TRP A 102 13.04 -3.89 -3.49
N PHE A 103 12.11 -4.41 -2.70
CA PHE A 103 12.16 -5.75 -2.12
C PHE A 103 10.96 -6.57 -2.58
N ARG A 104 11.12 -7.89 -2.61
CA ARG A 104 10.07 -8.81 -3.03
C ARG A 104 9.00 -8.94 -1.96
N VAL A 105 7.74 -9.01 -2.40
CA VAL A 105 6.55 -9.27 -1.58
C VAL A 105 5.85 -10.47 -2.21
N ARG A 106 5.46 -11.46 -1.41
CA ARG A 106 4.89 -12.71 -1.93
C ARG A 106 3.39 -12.60 -2.20
N GLU A 107 2.64 -12.11 -1.22
CA GLU A 107 1.17 -12.09 -1.27
C GLU A 107 0.60 -10.67 -1.20
N GLY A 108 1.30 -9.77 -0.52
CA GLY A 108 0.89 -8.39 -0.36
C GLY A 108 1.21 -7.86 1.03
N ALA A 109 0.61 -6.74 1.38
CA ALA A 109 0.71 -6.14 2.70
C ALA A 109 -0.68 -5.93 3.32
N LYS A 110 -0.74 -5.91 4.65
CA LYS A 110 -1.96 -5.52 5.36
C LYS A 110 -2.18 -4.02 5.24
N GLY A 111 -3.44 -3.64 5.02
CA GLY A 111 -3.88 -2.26 4.95
C GLY A 111 -5.14 -2.01 5.76
N LEU A 112 -5.48 -0.74 5.88
CA LEU A 112 -6.80 -0.27 6.27
C LEU A 112 -7.40 0.57 5.15
N ILE A 113 -8.69 0.45 4.92
CA ILE A 113 -9.49 1.41 4.15
C ILE A 113 -10.41 2.17 5.11
N VAL A 114 -10.58 3.45 4.85
CA VAL A 114 -11.55 4.32 5.51
C VAL A 114 -12.39 4.95 4.41
N GLU A 115 -13.71 4.95 4.58
CA GLU A 115 -14.63 5.61 3.63
C GLU A 115 -15.08 6.99 4.11
N HIS A 116 -15.15 7.18 5.44
CA HIS A 116 -15.58 8.43 6.07
C HIS A 116 -14.55 8.95 7.08
N PRO A 117 -14.29 10.27 7.14
CA PRO A 117 -14.94 11.36 6.37
C PRO A 117 -14.47 11.49 4.92
N VAL A 118 -13.39 10.80 4.52
CA VAL A 118 -12.89 10.75 3.14
C VAL A 118 -12.35 9.36 2.83
N VAL A 119 -12.54 8.93 1.57
CA VAL A 119 -12.02 7.64 1.10
C VAL A 119 -10.49 7.68 1.05
N ALA A 120 -9.83 6.82 1.83
CA ALA A 120 -8.38 6.66 1.82
C ALA A 120 -7.96 5.28 2.34
N ALA A 121 -6.86 4.76 1.80
CA ALA A 121 -6.23 3.55 2.33
C ALA A 121 -4.83 3.81 2.89
N PHE A 122 -4.47 3.04 3.91
CA PHE A 122 -3.23 3.15 4.66
C PHE A 122 -2.54 1.79 4.70
N VAL A 123 -1.23 1.74 4.48
CA VAL A 123 -0.46 0.52 4.72
C VAL A 123 -0.20 0.39 6.21
N ILE A 124 -0.44 -0.80 6.78
CA ILE A 124 -0.10 -1.09 8.17
C ILE A 124 1.40 -1.40 8.26
N VAL A 125 2.08 -0.78 9.22
CA VAL A 125 3.50 -0.95 9.47
C VAL A 125 3.78 -1.41 10.90
N GLU A 126 4.89 -2.11 11.08
CA GLU A 126 5.42 -2.55 12.37
C GLU A 126 6.91 -2.16 12.49
N PRO A 127 7.52 -2.27 13.69
CA PRO A 127 8.96 -2.06 13.83
C PRO A 127 9.73 -2.95 12.85
N ALA A 128 10.72 -2.39 12.16
CA ALA A 128 11.53 -3.17 11.24
C ALA A 128 12.33 -4.24 11.98
N THR A 129 12.44 -5.43 11.38
CA THR A 129 13.45 -6.40 11.79
C THR A 129 14.86 -5.84 11.56
N TYR A 130 15.84 -6.48 12.19
CA TYR A 130 17.24 -6.13 11.97
C TYR A 130 17.67 -6.25 10.50
N TYR A 131 17.21 -7.30 9.81
CA TYR A 131 17.52 -7.51 8.40
C TYR A 131 16.87 -6.43 7.52
N PHE A 132 15.57 -6.16 7.69
CA PHE A 132 14.89 -5.12 6.93
C PHE A 132 15.50 -3.73 7.17
N LYS A 133 15.89 -3.42 8.41
CA LYS A 133 16.57 -2.17 8.77
C LYS A 133 17.95 -2.05 8.10
N ASN A 134 18.74 -3.12 8.07
CA ASN A 134 20.02 -3.11 7.37
C ASN A 134 19.85 -2.97 5.86
N MET A 135 18.86 -3.68 5.29
CA MET A 135 18.55 -3.63 3.87
C MET A 135 18.05 -2.24 3.44
N THR A 136 17.12 -1.63 4.18
CA THR A 136 16.37 -0.45 3.72
C THR A 136 16.68 0.84 4.49
N ARG A 137 17.44 0.76 5.59
CA ARG A 137 17.66 1.87 6.54
C ARG A 137 16.38 2.45 7.14
N SER A 138 15.30 1.67 7.17
CA SER A 138 14.03 2.07 7.76
C SER A 138 13.84 1.45 9.14
N GLU A 139 13.34 2.22 10.10
CA GLU A 139 12.95 1.75 11.44
C GLU A 139 11.58 1.04 11.45
N ARG A 140 10.89 1.05 10.32
CA ARG A 140 9.56 0.45 10.14
C ARG A 140 9.49 -0.38 8.88
N MET A 141 8.71 -1.44 8.90
CA MET A 141 8.42 -2.29 7.74
C MET A 141 6.92 -2.46 7.57
N PRO A 142 6.42 -2.67 6.34
CA PRO A 142 5.02 -3.06 6.16
C PRO A 142 4.75 -4.41 6.82
N VAL A 143 3.55 -4.58 7.37
CA VAL A 143 3.08 -5.89 7.82
C VAL A 143 2.71 -6.70 6.59
N LEU A 144 3.58 -7.64 6.20
CA LEU A 144 3.39 -8.46 5.01
C LEU A 144 2.45 -9.64 5.31
N ILE A 145 1.77 -10.13 4.27
CA ILE A 145 0.83 -11.24 4.41
C ILE A 145 1.62 -12.56 4.32
N ASN A 146 1.47 -13.41 5.35
CA ASN A 146 2.09 -14.74 5.44
C ASN A 146 3.62 -14.77 5.25
N GLU A 147 4.31 -13.66 5.49
CA GLU A 147 5.76 -13.57 5.37
C GLU A 147 6.37 -12.56 6.36
N GLN A 148 7.63 -12.75 6.69
CA GLN A 148 8.46 -11.81 7.44
C GLN A 148 9.83 -11.66 6.74
N ILE A 149 10.41 -10.46 6.86
CA ILE A 149 11.71 -10.09 6.27
C ILE A 149 12.64 -9.69 7.41
#